data_AF-A0AAW0E3Q0-F1
#
_entry.id   AF-A0AAW0E3Q0-F1
#
_cell.length_a   1.000
_cell.length_b   1.000
_cell.length_c   1.000
_cell.angle_alpha   90.00
_cell.angle_beta   90.00
_cell.angle_gamma   90.00
#
_symmetry.space_group_name_H-M   'P 1'
#
loop_
_entity.id
_entity.type
_entity.pdbx_description
1 polymer ?
#
loop_
_entity_poly.entity_id
_entity_poly.type
_entity_poly.pdbx_seq_one_letter_code
_entity_poly.pdbx_strand_id
1 'polypeptide(L)'
;MPNYVPMEMQVLCGVLPIARLPAIPACVYFACQLLPLERIFDLTHPSALEPPKEDKRTWREGMKAREPEPISWTAMDVLVAFANKKGWLTAKAGRPDTNRAGNAILRALAENKVPWAFWPPGTPPETIESESAEQGGRGIWLSSNDTLDDDEGESSDEEGATIYNDDDDDSEAVTSDDKEDQKKEDKPPVISSRFAVLNLVDDEDETPTEEESEEEGG
;
A
#
# COMPACT_ATOMS: atom_id res chain seq x y z
N MET A 1 -13.80 -10.36 27.12
CA MET A 1 -13.93 -11.44 26.12
C MET A 1 -12.61 -11.48 25.36
N PRO A 2 -11.84 -12.59 25.36
CA PRO A 2 -10.60 -12.63 24.59
C PRO A 2 -10.92 -12.62 23.10
N ASN A 3 -10.16 -11.87 22.31
CA ASN A 3 -10.31 -11.83 20.86
C ASN A 3 -9.76 -13.14 20.28
N TYR A 4 -10.49 -13.78 19.36
CA TYR A 4 -10.09 -15.06 18.74
C TYR A 4 -9.04 -14.90 17.64
N VAL A 5 -8.77 -13.66 17.23
CA VAL A 5 -7.82 -13.31 16.17
C VAL A 5 -6.51 -12.81 16.81
N PRO A 6 -5.32 -13.21 16.33
CA PRO A 6 -4.06 -12.67 16.84
C PRO A 6 -3.97 -11.15 16.66
N MET A 7 -3.22 -10.48 17.54
CA MET A 7 -3.13 -9.02 17.58
C MET A 7 -2.56 -8.44 16.28
N GLU A 8 -1.52 -9.09 15.74
CA GLU A 8 -0.82 -8.68 14.53
C GLU A 8 -1.76 -8.63 13.32
N MET A 9 -2.65 -9.62 13.23
CA MET A 9 -3.67 -9.67 12.17
C MET A 9 -4.72 -8.57 12.35
N GLN A 10 -5.13 -8.27 13.58
CA GLN A 10 -6.04 -7.14 13.83
C GLN A 10 -5.40 -5.79 13.46
N VAL A 11 -4.09 -5.63 13.67
CA VAL A 11 -3.34 -4.43 13.28
C VAL A 11 -3.27 -4.32 11.76
N LEU A 12 -2.91 -5.40 11.06
CA LEU A 12 -2.82 -5.41 9.60
C LEU A 12 -4.18 -5.17 8.91
N CYS A 13 -5.28 -5.61 9.51
CA CYS A 13 -6.62 -5.33 9.02
C CYS A 13 -7.18 -3.95 9.45
N GLY A 14 -6.37 -3.10 10.09
CA GLY A 14 -6.78 -1.76 10.51
C GLY A 14 -7.78 -1.71 11.67
N VAL A 15 -8.00 -2.82 12.38
CA VAL A 15 -8.95 -2.91 13.51
C VAL A 15 -8.39 -2.24 14.76
N LEU A 16 -7.08 -2.39 15.01
CA LEU A 16 -6.40 -1.79 16.16
C LEU A 16 -5.67 -0.49 15.74
N PRO A 17 -5.70 0.56 16.58
CA PRO A 17 -5.04 1.83 16.26
C PRO A 17 -3.51 1.67 16.28
N ILE A 18 -2.88 1.82 15.11
CA ILE A 18 -1.44 1.63 14.91
C ILE A 18 -0.61 2.60 15.77
N ALA A 19 -1.07 3.86 15.94
CA ALA A 19 -0.32 4.91 16.63
C ALA A 19 0.06 4.61 18.09
N ARG A 20 -0.65 3.67 18.76
CA ARG A 20 -0.44 3.34 20.17
C ARG A 20 0.11 1.94 20.39
N LEU A 21 0.53 1.27 19.34
CA LEU A 21 0.95 -0.13 19.40
C LEU A 21 2.37 -0.24 20.00
N PRO A 22 2.56 -0.93 21.14
CA PRO A 22 3.89 -1.09 21.73
C PRO A 22 4.75 -2.16 21.02
N ALA A 23 4.12 -3.03 20.22
CA ALA A 23 4.75 -4.21 19.62
C ALA A 23 4.98 -4.07 18.10
N ILE A 24 5.38 -2.88 17.64
CA ILE A 24 5.61 -2.59 16.21
C ILE A 24 6.54 -3.62 15.55
N PRO A 25 7.71 -3.99 16.13
CA PRO A 25 8.61 -4.96 15.49
C PRO A 25 7.98 -6.35 15.32
N ALA A 26 7.09 -6.76 16.23
CA ALA A 26 6.42 -8.06 16.14
C ALA A 26 5.37 -8.07 15.02
N CYS A 27 4.61 -6.99 14.85
CA CYS A 27 3.64 -6.87 13.76
C CYS A 27 4.33 -6.75 12.40
N VAL A 28 5.45 -6.03 12.32
CA VAL A 28 6.26 -5.98 11.09
C VAL A 28 6.88 -7.33 10.79
N TYR A 29 7.35 -8.06 11.80
CA TYR A 29 7.81 -9.44 11.62
C TYR A 29 6.71 -10.35 11.04
N PHE A 30 5.49 -10.24 11.56
CA PHE A 30 4.35 -10.98 11.01
C PHE A 30 4.06 -10.56 9.55
N ALA A 31 4.13 -9.27 9.24
CA ALA A 31 3.99 -8.77 7.87
C ALA A 31 5.09 -9.33 6.94
N CYS A 32 6.35 -9.40 7.37
CA CYS A 32 7.45 -10.01 6.60
C CYS A 32 7.23 -11.50 6.30
N GLN A 33 6.45 -12.23 7.12
CA GLN A 33 6.11 -13.63 6.81
C GLN A 33 5.07 -13.74 5.69
N LEU A 34 4.24 -12.70 5.53
CA LEU A 34 3.20 -12.64 4.52
C LEU A 34 3.70 -12.02 3.22
N LEU A 35 4.57 -11.01 3.30
CA LEU A 35 4.96 -10.20 2.15
C LEU A 35 6.47 -9.95 2.13
N PRO A 36 7.09 -9.92 0.93
CA PRO A 36 8.49 -9.54 0.75
C PRO A 36 8.67 -8.01 0.88
N LEU A 37 8.58 -7.48 2.11
CA LEU A 37 8.63 -6.04 2.35
C LEU A 37 9.92 -5.38 1.82
N GLU A 38 11.02 -6.12 1.81
CA GLU A 38 12.29 -5.66 1.24
C GLU A 38 12.22 -5.37 -0.26
N ARG A 39 11.40 -6.14 -1.00
CA ARG A 39 11.18 -5.94 -2.44
C ARG A 39 10.13 -4.88 -2.68
N ILE A 40 9.03 -4.91 -1.91
CA ILE A 40 7.92 -3.96 -2.05
C ILE A 40 8.39 -2.52 -1.87
N PHE A 41 9.25 -2.29 -0.88
CA PHE A 41 9.76 -0.96 -0.58
C PHE A 41 11.16 -0.70 -1.17
N ASP A 42 11.66 -1.54 -2.07
CA ASP A 42 13.01 -1.45 -2.66
C ASP A 42 14.09 -1.09 -1.62
N LEU A 43 14.27 -1.96 -0.62
CA LEU A 43 15.15 -1.72 0.52
C LEU A 43 16.52 -2.36 0.30
N THR A 44 17.57 -1.64 0.69
CA THR A 44 18.94 -2.15 0.75
C THR A 44 19.24 -2.69 2.14
N HIS A 45 19.81 -3.89 2.23
CA HIS A 45 20.13 -4.50 3.52
C HIS A 45 21.12 -3.64 4.33
N PRO A 46 20.91 -3.40 5.63
CA PRO A 46 21.76 -2.50 6.43
C PRO A 46 23.22 -2.97 6.50
N SER A 47 23.47 -4.29 6.57
CA SER A 47 24.84 -4.83 6.52
C SER A 47 25.61 -4.55 5.22
N ALA A 48 24.92 -4.18 4.12
CA ALA A 48 25.59 -3.76 2.89
C ALA A 48 26.14 -2.32 2.99
N LEU A 49 25.64 -1.52 3.93
CA LEU A 49 26.12 -0.16 4.19
C LEU A 49 27.33 -0.14 5.13
N GLU A 50 27.50 -1.18 5.95
CA GLU A 50 28.65 -1.31 6.84
C GLU A 50 29.86 -1.89 6.07
N PRO A 51 31.08 -1.37 6.30
CA PRO A 51 32.28 -1.96 5.70
C PRO A 51 32.42 -3.42 6.16
N PRO A 52 32.89 -4.33 5.27
CA PRO A 52 33.00 -5.74 5.60
C PRO A 52 33.87 -5.91 6.85
N LYS A 53 33.29 -6.56 7.86
CA LYS A 53 33.96 -6.78 9.13
C LYS A 53 35.15 -7.70 8.92
N GLU A 54 36.34 -7.13 8.89
CA GLU A 54 37.59 -7.89 8.75
C GLU A 54 37.69 -8.95 9.86
N ASP A 55 38.08 -10.17 9.48
CA ASP A 55 38.28 -11.26 10.43
C ASP A 55 39.54 -10.97 11.27
N LYS A 56 39.35 -10.47 12.49
CA LYS A 56 40.43 -10.12 13.43
C LYS A 56 41.07 -11.34 14.10
N ARG A 57 40.75 -12.57 13.67
CA ARG A 57 41.36 -13.79 14.22
C ARG A 57 42.82 -13.88 13.79
N THR A 58 43.73 -13.89 14.77
CA THR A 58 45.14 -14.21 14.54
C THR A 58 45.23 -15.62 13.94
N TRP A 59 45.70 -15.70 12.70
CA TRP A 59 45.81 -16.95 11.94
C TRP A 59 46.52 -18.06 12.76
N ARG A 60 45.88 -19.23 12.87
CA ARG A 60 46.50 -20.47 13.36
C ARG A 60 46.43 -21.50 12.24
N GLU A 61 47.52 -22.22 12.04
CA GLU A 61 47.64 -23.26 11.01
C GLU A 61 46.52 -24.30 11.18
N GLY A 62 45.67 -24.44 10.14
CA GLY A 62 44.51 -25.35 10.14
C GLY A 62 43.12 -24.70 10.26
N MET A 63 43.00 -23.39 10.49
CA MET A 63 41.70 -22.71 10.44
C MET A 63 41.32 -22.36 8.99
N LYS A 64 40.17 -22.87 8.53
CA LYS A 64 39.55 -22.41 7.27
C LYS A 64 38.90 -21.05 7.49
N ALA A 65 39.06 -20.15 6.52
CA ALA A 65 38.29 -18.90 6.49
C ALA A 65 36.79 -19.22 6.50
N ARG A 66 36.01 -18.52 7.32
CA ARG A 66 34.55 -18.69 7.35
C ARG A 66 34.00 -18.14 6.04
N GLU A 67 33.28 -18.98 5.29
CA GLU A 67 32.51 -18.50 4.14
C GLU A 67 31.43 -17.53 4.63
N PRO A 68 31.17 -16.42 3.90
CA PRO A 68 30.13 -15.49 4.29
C PRO A 68 28.77 -16.20 4.27
N GLU A 69 28.06 -16.14 5.39
CA GLU A 69 26.71 -16.71 5.47
C GLU A 69 25.74 -15.91 4.58
N PRO A 70 24.72 -16.57 4.01
CA PRO A 70 23.71 -15.87 3.23
C PRO A 70 23.03 -14.80 4.09
N ILE A 71 22.88 -13.60 3.52
CA ILE A 71 22.24 -12.47 4.18
C ILE A 71 20.77 -12.81 4.39
N SER A 72 20.34 -12.89 5.64
CA SER A 72 18.94 -13.13 6.02
C SER A 72 18.34 -11.83 6.54
N TRP A 73 17.20 -11.44 5.96
CA TRP A 73 16.48 -10.26 6.41
C TRP A 73 15.76 -10.54 7.72
N THR A 74 15.97 -9.67 8.71
CA THR A 74 15.14 -9.61 9.91
C THR A 74 14.16 -8.45 9.85
N ALA A 75 13.09 -8.49 10.65
CA ALA A 75 12.16 -7.38 10.77
C ALA A 75 12.86 -6.08 11.21
N MET A 76 13.90 -6.19 12.05
CA MET A 76 14.71 -5.04 12.45
C MET A 76 15.51 -4.48 11.28
N ASP A 77 16.06 -5.34 10.41
CA ASP A 77 16.79 -4.89 9.23
C ASP A 77 15.88 -4.14 8.25
N VAL A 78 14.65 -4.63 8.05
CA VAL A 78 13.62 -3.94 7.24
C VAL A 78 13.29 -2.57 7.83
N LEU A 79 13.04 -2.50 9.15
CA LEU A 79 12.73 -1.23 9.83
C LEU A 79 13.88 -0.22 9.71
N VAL A 80 15.12 -0.67 9.92
CA VAL A 80 16.31 0.17 9.81
C VAL A 80 16.54 0.62 8.37
N ALA A 81 16.43 -0.29 7.40
CA ALA A 81 16.58 0.03 5.99
C ALA A 81 15.52 1.03 5.51
N PHE A 82 14.27 0.87 5.94
CA PHE A 82 13.19 1.79 5.61
C PHE A 82 13.41 3.18 6.23
N ALA A 83 13.77 3.24 7.53
CA ALA A 83 14.13 4.48 8.19
C ALA A 83 15.30 5.20 7.48
N ASN A 84 16.34 4.45 7.08
CA ASN A 84 17.48 4.99 6.35
C ASN A 84 17.09 5.51 4.96
N LYS A 85 16.27 4.76 4.21
CA LYS A 85 15.77 5.16 2.89
C LYS A 85 15.00 6.48 2.96
N LYS A 86 14.18 6.65 4.00
CA LYS A 86 13.40 7.87 4.28
C LYS A 86 14.21 9.00 4.96
N GLY A 87 15.43 8.71 5.41
CA GLY A 87 16.23 9.67 6.20
C GLY A 87 15.67 9.96 7.60
N TRP A 88 14.85 9.06 8.16
CA TRP A 88 14.24 9.23 9.48
C TRP A 88 15.23 8.85 10.58
N LEU A 89 15.70 9.85 11.31
CA LEU A 89 16.67 9.71 12.39
C LEU A 89 16.11 10.29 13.69
N THR A 90 16.45 9.64 14.80
CA THR A 90 16.11 10.10 16.14
C THR A 90 16.91 11.35 16.52
N ALA A 91 16.23 12.36 17.07
CA ALA A 91 16.84 13.65 17.41
C ALA A 91 18.01 13.56 18.41
N LYS A 92 17.96 12.60 19.34
CA LYS A 92 18.93 12.53 20.45
C LYS A 92 20.26 11.85 20.08
N ALA A 93 20.21 10.84 19.21
CA ALA A 93 21.36 9.96 18.97
C ALA A 93 21.65 9.73 17.48
N GLY A 94 20.87 10.33 16.57
CA GLY A 94 21.01 10.13 15.13
C GLY A 94 20.83 8.67 14.69
N ARG A 95 20.20 7.83 15.52
CA ARG A 95 19.91 6.44 15.17
C ARG A 95 18.69 6.40 14.24
N PRO A 96 18.62 5.42 13.30
CA PRO A 96 17.43 5.22 12.48
C PRO A 96 16.16 5.08 13.33
N ASP A 97 15.12 5.84 13.02
CA ASP A 97 13.86 5.85 13.76
C ASP A 97 12.96 4.67 13.34
N THR A 98 13.14 3.54 14.03
CA THR A 98 12.41 2.30 13.74
C THR A 98 10.93 2.37 14.13
N ASN A 99 10.54 3.24 15.08
CA ASN A 99 9.14 3.36 15.48
C ASN A 99 8.34 4.11 14.43
N ARG A 100 8.88 5.24 13.93
CA ARG A 100 8.26 5.98 12.82
C ARG A 100 8.21 5.14 11.55
N ALA A 101 9.31 4.44 11.22
CA ALA A 101 9.37 3.49 10.10
C ALA A 101 8.29 2.42 10.19
N GLY A 102 8.17 1.74 11.33
CA GLY A 102 7.21 0.65 11.48
C GLY A 102 5.75 1.13 11.47
N ASN A 103 5.46 2.30 12.02
CA ASN A 103 4.13 2.91 11.92
C ASN A 103 3.74 3.20 10.46
N ALA A 104 4.65 3.78 9.68
CA ALA A 104 4.41 4.08 8.27
C ALA A 104 4.16 2.79 7.46
N ILE A 105 5.00 1.77 7.65
CA ILE A 105 4.84 0.47 6.98
C ILE A 105 3.48 -0.16 7.32
N LEU A 106 3.12 -0.22 8.61
CA LEU A 106 1.86 -0.83 9.04
C LEU A 106 0.64 -0.05 8.51
N ARG A 107 0.71 1.28 8.44
CA ARG A 107 -0.34 2.10 7.82
C ARG A 107 -0.45 1.84 6.33
N ALA A 108 0.68 1.80 5.61
CA ALA A 108 0.69 1.50 4.19
C ALA A 108 0.05 0.13 3.86
N LEU A 109 0.25 -0.87 4.75
CA LEU A 109 -0.37 -2.18 4.63
C LEU A 109 -1.88 -2.19 4.98
N ALA A 110 -2.28 -1.44 6.01
CA ALA A 110 -3.68 -1.40 6.47
C ALA A 110 -4.58 -0.51 5.57
N GLU A 111 -4.04 0.59 5.06
CA GLU A 111 -4.71 1.53 4.16
C GLU A 111 -4.67 1.08 2.69
N ASN A 112 -4.16 -0.11 2.42
CA ASN A 112 -4.03 -0.70 1.09
C ASN A 112 -3.20 0.15 0.10
N LYS A 113 -2.28 0.98 0.62
CA LYS A 113 -1.27 1.64 -0.22
C LYS A 113 -0.34 0.59 -0.82
N VAL A 114 0.03 -0.41 -0.02
CA VAL A 114 0.62 -1.66 -0.51
C VAL A 114 -0.53 -2.66 -0.68
N PRO A 115 -0.99 -2.94 -1.92
CA PRO A 115 -2.10 -3.87 -2.15
C PRO A 115 -1.67 -5.33 -1.94
N TRP A 116 -2.35 -6.02 -1.04
CA TRP A 116 -2.10 -7.43 -0.73
C TRP A 116 -3.35 -8.15 -0.26
N ALA A 117 -3.33 -9.49 -0.27
CA ALA A 117 -4.46 -10.30 0.17
C ALA A 117 -4.01 -11.62 0.82
N PHE A 118 -4.92 -12.22 1.58
CA PHE A 118 -4.80 -13.61 2.03
C PHE A 118 -5.26 -14.58 0.94
N TRP A 119 -4.76 -15.81 1.02
CA TRP A 119 -5.27 -16.91 0.23
C TRP A 119 -6.73 -17.22 0.58
N PRO A 120 -7.58 -17.53 -0.43
CA PRO A 120 -8.94 -18.00 -0.18
C PRO A 120 -8.96 -19.25 0.71
N PRO A 121 -10.01 -19.45 1.51
CA PRO A 121 -10.17 -20.68 2.27
C PRO A 121 -10.29 -21.87 1.31
N GLY A 122 -9.56 -22.94 1.60
CA GLY A 122 -9.55 -24.16 0.77
C GLY A 122 -8.47 -24.21 -0.31
N THR A 123 -7.62 -23.18 -0.44
CA THR A 123 -6.43 -23.25 -1.29
C THR A 123 -5.50 -24.38 -0.81
N PRO A 124 -5.06 -25.29 -1.69
CA PRO A 124 -4.16 -26.37 -1.30
C PRO A 124 -2.80 -25.81 -0.86
N PRO A 125 -2.16 -26.42 0.14
CA PRO A 125 -0.90 -25.91 0.70
C PRO A 125 0.24 -25.93 -0.34
N GLU A 126 0.20 -26.87 -1.30
CA GLU A 126 1.20 -26.97 -2.37
C GLU A 126 1.22 -25.71 -3.26
N THR A 127 0.05 -25.16 -3.58
CA THR A 127 -0.06 -23.92 -4.36
C THR A 127 0.43 -22.71 -3.56
N ILE A 128 0.13 -22.67 -2.26
CA ILE A 128 0.63 -21.61 -1.38
C ILE A 128 2.16 -21.67 -1.33
N GLU A 129 2.75 -22.85 -1.15
CA GLU A 129 4.20 -23.02 -1.07
C GLU A 129 4.92 -22.69 -2.38
N SER A 130 4.38 -23.12 -3.54
CA SER A 130 4.96 -22.80 -4.84
C SER A 130 4.98 -21.30 -5.11
N GLU A 131 3.85 -20.62 -4.88
CA GLU A 131 3.77 -19.17 -5.11
C GLU A 131 4.52 -18.37 -4.04
N SER A 132 4.52 -18.85 -2.79
CA SER A 132 5.31 -18.23 -1.72
C SER A 132 6.81 -18.28 -2.01
N ALA A 133 7.30 -19.33 -2.66
CA ALA A 133 8.70 -19.45 -3.04
C ALA A 133 9.08 -18.45 -4.15
N GLU A 134 8.17 -18.15 -5.06
CA GLU A 134 8.38 -17.16 -6.13
C GLU A 134 8.29 -15.73 -5.59
N GLN A 135 7.21 -15.43 -4.86
CA GLN A 135 6.92 -14.09 -4.38
C GLN A 135 7.73 -13.72 -3.13
N GLY A 136 8.08 -14.70 -2.28
CA GLY A 136 8.87 -14.48 -1.06
C GLY A 136 8.03 -14.28 0.21
N GLY A 137 6.76 -14.66 0.22
CA GLY A 137 5.88 -14.54 1.38
C GLY A 137 4.61 -15.38 1.25
N ARG A 138 3.92 -15.66 2.36
CA ARG A 138 2.70 -16.50 2.39
C ARG A 138 1.43 -15.79 1.92
N GLY A 139 1.47 -14.47 1.75
CA GLY A 139 0.37 -13.66 1.26
C GLY A 139 0.50 -13.43 -0.25
N ILE A 140 -0.59 -12.93 -0.85
CA ILE A 140 -0.62 -12.56 -2.26
C ILE A 140 -0.27 -11.07 -2.34
N TRP A 141 0.87 -10.75 -2.94
CA TRP A 141 1.22 -9.36 -3.25
C TRP A 141 0.66 -8.97 -4.63
N LEU A 142 -0.23 -7.98 -4.67
CA LEU A 142 -0.90 -7.55 -5.89
C LEU A 142 -0.13 -6.38 -6.52
N SER A 143 0.99 -6.66 -7.19
CA SER A 143 1.76 -5.61 -7.87
C SER A 143 0.93 -5.03 -9.04
N SER A 144 0.20 -3.94 -8.76
CA SER A 144 -0.31 -3.05 -9.80
C SER A 144 0.81 -2.08 -10.12
N ASN A 145 1.12 -1.88 -11.41
CA ASN A 145 2.18 -1.00 -11.92
C ASN A 145 2.05 0.49 -11.54
N ASP A 146 1.20 0.85 -10.59
CA ASP A 146 1.05 2.19 -10.07
C ASP A 146 2.09 2.38 -8.95
N THR A 147 3.13 3.12 -9.26
CA THR A 147 4.20 3.50 -8.35
C THR A 147 3.60 4.06 -7.06
N LEU A 148 4.04 3.53 -5.91
CA LEU A 148 3.73 4.08 -4.58
C LEU A 148 4.27 5.52 -4.54
N ASP A 149 3.44 6.50 -4.92
CA ASP A 149 3.83 7.90 -4.92
C ASP A 149 3.87 8.36 -3.46
N ASP A 150 5.08 8.66 -3.01
CA ASP A 150 5.47 8.70 -1.61
C ASP A 150 5.26 10.11 -1.01
N ASP A 151 4.19 10.78 -1.42
CA ASP A 151 3.82 12.13 -0.98
C ASP A 151 2.91 12.06 0.25
N GLU A 152 3.47 11.60 1.37
CA GLU A 152 2.88 11.88 2.69
C GLU A 152 3.51 13.14 3.28
N GLY A 153 2.84 14.27 3.05
CA GLY A 153 2.92 15.44 3.91
C GLY A 153 2.40 15.09 5.31
N GLU A 154 3.31 14.66 6.18
CA GLU A 154 3.03 14.34 7.58
C GLU A 154 2.67 15.63 8.34
N SER A 155 1.38 16.00 8.33
CA SER A 155 0.84 17.03 9.23
C SER A 155 0.84 16.48 10.64
N SER A 156 1.76 16.98 11.45
CA SER A 156 1.83 16.76 12.88
C SER A 156 0.65 17.47 13.57
N ASP A 157 -0.47 16.77 13.74
CA ASP A 157 -1.55 17.21 14.62
C ASP A 157 -1.09 17.12 16.09
N GLU A 158 -0.56 18.24 16.59
CA GLU A 158 -0.33 18.48 18.01
C GLU A 158 -1.53 19.27 18.58
N GLU A 159 -2.02 18.82 19.73
CA GLU A 159 -3.33 19.15 20.28
C GLU A 159 -3.58 20.63 20.64
N GLY A 160 -4.85 21.05 20.53
CA GLY A 160 -5.52 21.81 21.59
C GLY A 160 -5.37 23.33 21.60
N ALA A 161 -6.24 24.02 20.84
CA ALA A 161 -6.65 25.39 21.19
C ALA A 161 -8.12 25.60 20.81
N THR A 162 -9.02 25.36 21.78
CA THR A 162 -10.39 25.88 21.75
C THR A 162 -10.32 27.40 21.84
N ILE A 163 -10.66 28.11 20.76
CA ILE A 163 -11.01 29.53 20.80
C ILE A 163 -12.35 29.70 20.08
N TYR A 164 -13.27 30.24 20.87
CA TYR A 164 -14.66 30.61 20.65
C TYR A 164 -15.09 31.00 19.23
N ASN A 165 -16.26 30.47 18.84
CA ASN A 165 -17.15 31.02 17.82
C ASN A 165 -17.43 32.51 18.06
N ASP A 166 -17.39 33.33 17.00
CA ASP A 166 -18.44 34.31 16.68
C ASP A 166 -18.30 34.80 15.23
N ASP A 167 -19.42 35.29 14.70
CA ASP A 167 -19.68 35.98 13.42
C ASP A 167 -20.15 35.14 12.20
N ASP A 168 -21.49 35.08 12.14
CA ASP A 168 -22.34 35.22 10.95
C ASP A 168 -21.71 36.08 9.83
N ASP A 169 -21.79 35.60 8.58
CA ASP A 169 -22.34 36.42 7.50
C ASP A 169 -22.99 35.55 6.42
N ASP A 170 -24.25 35.89 6.16
CA ASP A 170 -25.20 35.31 5.24
C ASP A 170 -25.17 36.10 3.94
N SER A 171 -24.84 35.45 2.82
CA SER A 171 -25.25 35.96 1.50
C SER A 171 -25.32 34.87 0.44
N GLU A 172 -26.51 34.28 0.33
CA GLU A 172 -27.12 33.84 -0.92
C GLU A 172 -27.01 34.92 -2.01
N ALA A 173 -26.57 34.57 -3.24
CA ALA A 173 -27.12 35.12 -4.49
C ALA A 173 -26.46 34.56 -5.77
N VAL A 174 -27.33 33.94 -6.57
CA VAL A 174 -27.51 34.06 -8.04
C VAL A 174 -26.51 33.44 -9.03
N THR A 175 -27.00 32.34 -9.60
CA THR A 175 -27.08 32.00 -11.04
C THR A 175 -26.50 33.01 -12.04
N SER A 176 -25.63 32.52 -12.93
CA SER A 176 -25.50 33.02 -14.29
C SER A 176 -25.36 31.84 -15.26
N ASP A 177 -26.44 31.60 -16.00
CA ASP A 177 -26.54 30.83 -17.23
C ASP A 177 -25.64 31.51 -18.29
N ASP A 178 -24.69 30.78 -18.86
CA ASP A 178 -24.02 31.21 -20.09
C ASP A 178 -23.88 30.00 -21.03
N LYS A 179 -24.72 30.02 -22.05
CA LYS A 179 -24.70 29.09 -23.18
C LYS A 179 -23.75 29.66 -24.22
N GLU A 180 -22.66 28.96 -24.49
CA GLU A 180 -21.97 29.08 -25.77
C GLU A 180 -21.81 27.70 -26.43
N ASP A 181 -22.57 27.55 -27.52
CA ASP A 181 -22.41 26.53 -28.55
C ASP A 181 -20.97 26.53 -29.08
N GLN A 182 -20.23 25.43 -28.88
CA GLN A 182 -19.06 25.13 -29.69
C GLN A 182 -19.12 23.72 -30.28
N LYS A 183 -19.06 23.73 -31.61
CA LYS A 183 -18.92 22.66 -32.59
C LYS A 183 -18.36 21.33 -32.07
N LYS A 184 -19.08 20.26 -32.42
CA LYS A 184 -18.61 18.88 -32.42
C LYS A 184 -17.34 18.74 -33.28
N GLU A 185 -16.23 18.42 -32.63
CA GLU A 185 -15.10 17.71 -33.24
C GLU A 185 -15.07 16.31 -32.62
N ASP A 186 -15.12 15.28 -33.47
CA ASP A 186 -15.05 13.87 -33.06
C ASP A 186 -13.69 13.58 -32.42
N LYS A 187 -13.66 13.56 -31.08
CA LYS A 187 -12.60 12.91 -30.29
C LYS A 187 -13.22 11.84 -29.41
N PRO A 188 -12.57 10.67 -29.27
CA PRO A 188 -13.10 9.60 -28.42
C PRO A 188 -13.18 10.08 -26.96
N PRO A 189 -14.23 9.69 -26.21
CA PRO A 189 -14.42 10.15 -24.85
C PRO A 189 -13.25 9.68 -23.98
N VAL A 190 -12.60 10.63 -23.30
CA VAL A 190 -11.63 10.35 -22.25
C VAL A 190 -12.40 9.82 -21.04
N ILE A 191 -12.31 8.51 -20.83
CA ILE A 191 -12.94 7.81 -19.71
C ILE A 191 -12.20 8.21 -18.42
N SER A 192 -12.78 9.14 -17.66
CA SER A 192 -12.21 9.65 -16.40
C SER A 192 -12.42 8.72 -15.20
N SER A 193 -13.17 7.63 -15.35
CA SER A 193 -13.44 6.69 -14.25
C SER A 193 -13.66 5.28 -14.78
N ARG A 194 -13.10 4.29 -14.08
CA ARG A 194 -13.20 2.85 -14.42
C ARG A 194 -14.64 2.35 -14.50
N PHE A 195 -15.59 3.08 -13.90
CA PHE A 195 -17.02 2.75 -13.92
C PHE A 195 -17.81 3.43 -15.05
N ALA A 196 -17.23 4.41 -15.77
CA ALA A 196 -17.95 5.11 -16.84
C ALA A 196 -18.26 4.20 -18.05
N VAL A 197 -17.59 3.04 -18.14
CA VAL A 197 -17.86 2.01 -19.15
C VAL A 197 -19.26 1.38 -18.99
N LEU A 198 -19.83 1.34 -17.79
CA LEU A 198 -21.16 0.76 -17.57
C LEU A 198 -22.29 1.62 -18.14
N ASN A 199 -22.10 2.94 -18.16
CA ASN A 199 -23.10 3.86 -18.68
C ASN A 199 -23.19 3.86 -20.21
N LEU A 200 -22.20 3.28 -20.91
CA LEU A 200 -22.20 3.19 -22.37
C LEU A 200 -23.01 1.99 -22.90
N VAL A 201 -23.43 1.08 -22.02
CA VAL A 201 -24.13 -0.17 -22.41
C VAL A 201 -25.65 -0.02 -22.31
N ASP A 202 -26.15 1.06 -21.69
CA ASP A 202 -27.60 1.27 -21.45
C ASP A 202 -28.33 2.02 -22.58
N ASP A 203 -27.63 2.48 -23.62
CA ASP A 203 -28.20 3.35 -24.68
C ASP A 203 -28.43 2.65 -26.05
N GLU A 204 -28.32 1.32 -26.16
CA GLU A 204 -28.42 0.61 -27.46
C GLU A 204 -29.74 -0.16 -27.76
N ASP A 205 -30.79 -0.04 -26.93
CA ASP A 205 -32.05 -0.79 -27.15
C ASP A 205 -33.28 0.09 -27.43
N GLU A 206 -33.28 0.87 -28.52
CA GLU A 206 -34.53 1.31 -29.17
C GLU A 206 -34.41 1.30 -30.70
N THR A 207 -34.77 0.17 -31.34
CA THR A 207 -35.16 0.16 -32.76
C THR A 207 -36.65 -0.21 -32.86
N PRO A 208 -37.51 0.62 -33.49
CA PRO A 208 -38.91 0.28 -33.70
C PRO A 208 -39.04 -0.71 -34.86
N THR A 209 -39.85 -1.74 -34.65
CA THR A 209 -40.30 -2.72 -35.64
C THR A 209 -41.11 -2.05 -36.75
N GLU A 210 -40.67 -2.15 -38.01
CA GLU A 210 -41.50 -1.82 -39.18
C GLU A 210 -42.48 -2.98 -39.47
N GLU A 211 -43.78 -2.66 -39.46
CA GLU A 211 -44.87 -3.57 -39.79
C GLU A 211 -44.93 -3.84 -41.30
N GLU A 212 -44.98 -5.12 -41.68
CA GLU A 212 -45.35 -5.58 -43.02
C GLU A 212 -46.83 -5.29 -43.29
N SER A 213 -47.13 -4.62 -44.41
CA SER A 213 -48.47 -4.66 -45.02
C SER A 213 -48.36 -5.06 -46.48
N GLU A 214 -48.60 -6.35 -46.74
CA GLU A 214 -49.09 -6.83 -48.03
C GLU A 214 -50.58 -6.50 -48.14
N GLU A 215 -51.02 -5.85 -49.23
CA GLU A 215 -52.36 -6.08 -49.76
C GLU A 215 -52.37 -5.90 -51.28
N GLU A 216 -52.85 -6.94 -51.96
CA GLU A 216 -53.06 -7.08 -53.40
C GLU A 216 -54.14 -6.13 -53.94
N GLY A 217 -54.05 -5.79 -55.23
CA GLY A 217 -55.24 -5.66 -56.09
C GLY A 217 -55.27 -4.43 -57.01
N GLY A 218 -55.20 -4.66 -58.32
CA GLY A 218 -55.59 -3.67 -59.36
C GLY A 218 -54.85 -3.80 -60.68
#